data_AF-A0A2S1L913-F1
#
_entry.id   AF-A0A2S1L913-F1
#
_cell.length_a   1.000
_cell.length_b   1.000
_cell.length_c   1.000
_cell.angle_alpha   90.00
_cell.angle_beta   90.00
_cell.angle_gamma   90.00
#
_symmetry.space_group_name_H-M   'P 1'
#
loop_
_entity.id
_entity.type
_entity.pdbx_description
1 polymer ?
#
loop_
_entity_poly.entity_id
_entity_poly.type
_entity_poly.pdbx_seq_one_letter_code
_entity_poly.pdbx_strand_id
1 'polypeptide(L)' 'MAHDFGKIRKSYRYSKVKSHLIFFKKDKNNEIEVVRVLHERMDIENRLAE' A
#
# COMPACT_ATOMS: atom_id res chain seq x y z
N MET A 1 -8.44 5.12 6.63
CA MET A 1 -8.82 3.75 7.05
C MET A 1 -7.82 2.77 6.45
N ALA A 2 -7.50 1.66 7.11
CA ALA A 2 -6.57 0.64 6.59
C ALA A 2 -7.34 -0.42 5.80
N HIS A 3 -6.88 -0.72 4.59
CA HIS A 3 -7.48 -1.71 3.69
C HIS A 3 -6.61 -2.98 3.65
N ASP A 4 -7.26 -4.14 3.60
CA ASP A 4 -6.56 -5.41 3.47
C ASP A 4 -5.96 -5.56 2.07
N PHE A 5 -4.68 -5.94 2.01
CA PHE A 5 -3.96 -6.26 0.78
C PHE A 5 -3.47 -7.72 0.77
N GLY A 6 -4.04 -8.54 1.65
CA GLY A 6 -3.67 -9.93 1.86
C GLY A 6 -3.77 -10.80 0.61
N LYS A 7 -4.68 -10.46 -0.32
CA LYS A 7 -4.88 -11.18 -1.59
C LYS A 7 -3.63 -11.19 -2.49
N ILE A 8 -2.84 -10.11 -2.46
CA ILE A 8 -1.60 -9.99 -3.26
C ILE A 8 -0.39 -10.33 -2.40
N ARG A 9 -0.36 -9.87 -1.14
CA ARG A 9 0.74 -10.17 -0.21
C ARG A 9 0.19 -10.37 1.20
N LYS A 10 0.35 -11.60 1.72
CA LYS A 10 -0.17 -11.99 3.03
C LYS A 10 0.24 -11.02 4.14
N SER A 11 -0.71 -10.65 4.98
CA SER A 11 -0.55 -9.73 6.13
C SER A 11 -0.23 -8.27 5.78
N TYR A 12 -0.26 -7.89 4.50
CA TYR A 12 -0.10 -6.50 4.09
C TYR A 12 -1.43 -5.76 4.16
N ARG A 13 -1.34 -4.50 4.54
CA ARG A 13 -2.41 -3.53 4.48
C ARG A 13 -1.90 -2.28 3.78
N TYR A 14 -2.82 -1.46 3.32
CA TYR A 14 -2.47 -0.14 2.84
C TYR A 14 -3.43 0.93 3.36
N SER A 15 -2.98 2.18 3.35
CA SER A 15 -3.84 3.34 3.56
C SER A 15 -3.57 4.39 2.49
N LYS A 16 -4.63 5.01 1.97
CA LYS A 16 -4.53 6.13 1.05
C LYS A 16 -4.50 7.44 1.84
N VAL A 17 -3.47 8.24 1.60
CA VAL A 17 -3.29 9.58 2.18
C VAL A 17 -3.03 10.55 1.03
N LYS A 18 -4.01 11.41 0.71
CA LYS A 18 -4.00 12.24 -0.49
C LYS A 18 -3.74 11.38 -1.74
N SER A 19 -2.72 11.68 -2.53
CA SER A 19 -2.32 10.94 -3.73
C SER A 19 -1.35 9.77 -3.45
N HIS A 20 -1.07 9.45 -2.18
CA HIS A 20 -0.12 8.41 -1.81
C HIS A 20 -0.82 7.17 -1.23
N LEU A 21 -0.31 6.00 -1.60
CA LEU A 21 -0.64 4.70 -1.04
C LEU A 21 0.51 4.24 -0.14
N ILE A 22 0.24 4.16 1.16
CA ILE A 22 1.21 3.71 2.17
C ILE A 22 0.93 2.24 2.45
N PHE A 23 1.86 1.36 2.09
CA PHE A 23 1.80 -0.07 2.35
C PHE A 23 2.56 -0.40 3.64
N PHE A 24 1.93 -1.18 4.50
CA PHE A 24 2.50 -1.56 5.79
C PHE A 24 2.02 -2.94 6.22
N LYS A 25 2.68 -3.51 7.21
CA LYS A 25 2.25 -4.73 7.92
C LYS A 25 2.42 -4.52 9.41
N LYS A 26 1.71 -5.32 10.20
CA LYS A 26 1.94 -5.39 11.65
C LYS A 26 2.84 -6.57 11.96
N ASP A 27 3.79 -6.36 12.84
CA ASP A 27 4.61 -7.44 13.37
C ASP A 27 3.91 -8.14 14.55
N LYS A 28 4.59 -9.10 15.18
CA LYS A 28 4.06 -9.83 16.34
C LYS A 28 3.95 -8.97 17.59
N ASN A 29 4.70 -7.86 17.66
CA ASN A 29 4.68 -6.90 18.77
C ASN A 29 3.66 -5.78 18.53
N ASN A 30 2.82 -5.89 17.49
CA ASN A 30 1.84 -4.89 17.08
C ASN A 30 2.48 -3.56 16.64
N GLU A 31 3.76 -3.57 16.29
CA GLU A 31 4.45 -2.46 15.64
C GLU A 31 4.06 -2.39 14.16
N ILE A 32 4.05 -1.18 13.61
CA ILE A 32 3.76 -0.94 12.19
C ILE A 32 5.08 -0.81 11.44
N GLU A 33 5.33 -1.74 10.52
CA GLU A 33 6.44 -1.66 9.58
C GLU A 33 5.92 -1.06 8.26
N VAL A 34 6.35 0.16 7.94
CA VAL A 34 6.06 0.80 6.65
C VAL A 34 6.98 0.20 5.59
N VAL A 35 6.39 -0.47 4.60
CA VAL A 35 7.14 -1.20 3.59
C VAL A 35 7.37 -0.37 2.33
N ARG A 36 6.35 0.37 1.86
CA ARG A 36 6.45 1.26 0.70
C ARG A 36 5.48 2.43 0.80
N VAL A 37 5.86 3.54 0.17
CA VAL A 37 4.97 4.66 -0.12
C VAL A 37 4.99 4.89 -1.62
N LEU A 38 3.85 4.70 -2.28
CA LEU A 38 3.71 4.88 -3.72
C LEU A 38 2.84 6.09 -4.01
N HIS A 39 3.19 6.90 -5.02
CA HIS A 39 2.24 7.86 -5.58
C HIS A 39 1.27 7.10 -6.50
N GLU A 40 -0.02 7.43 -6.48
CA GLU A 40 -1.05 6.72 -7.27
C GLU A 40 -0.80 6.79 -8.79
N ARG A 41 -0.11 7.83 -9.26
CA ARG A 41 0.34 7.99 -10.65
C ARG A 41 1.55 7.13 -11.04
N MET A 42 2.08 6.30 -10.14
CA MET A 42 3.16 5.37 -10.51
C MET A 42 2.64 4.10 -11.20
N ASP A 43 1.33 3.94 -11.34
CA ASP A 43 0.75 2.88 -12.13
C ASP A 43 1.06 3.11 -13.62
N ILE A 44 2.05 2.37 -14.12
CA ILE A 44 2.55 2.49 -15.50
C ILE A 44 1.50 1.97 -16.49
N GLU A 45 0.71 0.94 -16.13
CA GLU A 45 -0.34 0.41 -17.02
C GLU A 45 -1.38 1.48 -17.34
N ASN A 46 -1.78 2.28 -16.35
CA ASN A 46 -2.68 3.40 -16.54
C ASN A 46 -2.05 4.58 -17.31
N ARG A 47 -0.72 4.73 -17.30
CA ARG A 47 -0.01 5.81 -18.02
C ARG A 47 0.30 5.50 -19.48
N LEU A 48 0.37 4.22 -19.86
CA LEU A 48 0.62 3.80 -21.24
C LEU A 48 -0.66 3.78 -22.09
N ALA A 49 -1.83 3.90 -21.46
CA ALA A 49 -3.13 3.99 -22.11
C ALA A 49 -3.65 5.43 -22.24
N GLU A 50 -2.92 6.42 -21.71
CA GLU A 50 -3.07 7.86 -22.01
C GLU A 50 -2.18 8.24 -23.19
#